data_AF-A0A953PUS8-F1
#
_entry.id   AF-A0A953PUS8-F1
#
_cell.length_a   1.000
_cell.length_b   1.000
_cell.length_c   1.000
_cell.angle_alpha   90.00
_cell.angle_beta   90.00
_cell.angle_gamma   90.00
#
_symmetry.space_group_name_H-M   'P 1'
#
loop_
_entity.id
_entity.type
_entity.pdbx_description
1 polymer ?
#
loop_
_entity_poly.entity_id
_entity_poly.type
_entity_poly.pdbx_seq_one_letter_code
_entity_poly.pdbx_strand_id
1 'polypeptide(L)'
;MRVLMVLCFVVVTATAQTATWGGDHVRMEITGSGAELEFDCARGTITETVPDKDGAFSLKGTFTPEHSGPSRDDGPRAAAAIYSGTISGDTMALRIVLTSNDQEVGRYALARGSAGKLMKCR
;
A
#
# COMPACT_ATOMS: atom_id res chain seq x y z
N MET A 1 -28.29 18.86 46.25
CA MET A 1 -26.86 18.58 46.54
C MET A 1 -26.68 17.07 46.44
N ARG A 2 -25.85 16.42 45.61
CA ARG A 2 -24.66 16.81 44.83
C ARG A 2 -24.45 15.74 43.73
N VAL A 3 -24.23 16.24 42.51
CA VAL A 3 -23.25 15.76 41.51
C VAL A 3 -23.42 14.32 40.98
N LEU A 4 -24.11 14.21 39.85
CA LEU A 4 -23.93 13.12 38.88
C LEU A 4 -22.47 13.19 38.37
N MET A 5 -21.67 12.20 38.73
CA MET A 5 -20.32 12.01 38.22
C MET A 5 -20.43 11.50 36.78
N VAL A 6 -20.48 12.43 35.82
CA VAL A 6 -20.36 12.13 34.39
C VAL A 6 -18.91 11.69 34.16
N LEU A 7 -18.67 10.38 34.27
CA LEU A 7 -17.48 9.74 33.74
C LEU A 7 -17.55 9.88 32.22
N CYS A 8 -16.96 10.95 31.71
CA CYS A 8 -16.69 11.12 30.29
C CYS A 8 -15.60 10.10 29.93
N PHE A 9 -16.02 8.86 29.68
CA PHE A 9 -15.16 7.83 29.10
C PHE A 9 -14.86 8.30 27.68
N VAL A 10 -13.78 9.06 27.51
CA VAL A 10 -13.25 9.39 26.19
C VAL A 10 -12.75 8.06 25.62
N VAL A 11 -13.61 7.38 24.88
CA VAL A 11 -13.21 6.26 24.04
C VAL A 11 -12.31 6.87 22.96
N VAL A 12 -11.00 6.70 23.12
CA VAL A 12 -10.05 6.96 22.04
C VAL A 12 -10.32 5.89 21.01
N THR A 13 -11.18 6.20 20.03
CA THR A 13 -11.28 5.40 18.83
C THR A 13 -9.96 5.56 18.09
N ALA A 14 -9.16 4.50 18.06
CA ALA A 14 -8.06 4.42 17.11
C ALA A 14 -8.71 4.46 15.72
N THR A 15 -8.74 5.64 15.12
CA THR A 15 -9.11 5.78 13.71
C THR A 15 -8.11 4.92 12.96
N ALA A 16 -8.54 3.79 12.41
CA ALA A 16 -7.78 3.07 11.42
C ALA A 16 -7.53 4.07 10.30
N GLN A 17 -6.39 4.75 10.34
CA GLN A 17 -6.10 5.86 9.48
C GLN A 17 -5.81 5.23 8.12
N THR A 18 -6.84 5.14 7.29
CA THR A 18 -6.68 4.86 5.87
C THR A 18 -5.78 5.97 5.33
N ALA A 19 -4.51 5.63 5.17
CA ALA A 19 -3.48 6.54 4.72
C ALA A 19 -3.23 6.27 3.25
N THR A 20 -3.59 7.23 2.41
CA THR A 20 -3.25 7.19 0.99
C THR A 20 -1.81 7.69 0.81
N TRP A 21 -1.07 7.00 -0.04
CA TRP A 21 0.26 7.37 -0.50
C TRP A 21 0.26 7.38 -2.03
N GLY A 22 0.86 8.40 -2.64
CA GLY A 22 0.81 8.54 -4.10
C GLY A 22 2.10 9.08 -4.66
N GLY A 23 2.52 8.51 -5.78
CA GLY A 23 3.69 8.93 -6.55
C GLY A 23 3.38 8.94 -8.05
N ASP A 24 4.41 9.17 -8.85
CA ASP A 24 4.29 8.93 -10.29
C ASP A 24 4.21 7.41 -10.53
N HIS A 25 3.22 6.99 -11.32
CA HIS A 25 2.96 5.58 -11.70
C HIS A 25 2.54 4.64 -10.56
N VAL A 26 2.23 5.19 -9.39
CA VAL A 26 1.80 4.39 -8.22
C VAL A 26 0.82 5.14 -7.32
N ARG A 27 -0.18 4.41 -6.84
CA ARG A 27 -1.01 4.77 -5.70
C ARG A 27 -1.03 3.61 -4.72
N MET A 28 -0.99 3.90 -3.43
CA MET A 28 -1.11 2.92 -2.37
C MET A 28 -2.15 3.39 -1.35
N GLU A 29 -3.02 2.48 -0.93
CA GLU A 29 -4.00 2.70 0.12
C GLU A 29 -3.72 1.72 1.27
N ILE A 30 -3.34 2.27 2.43
CA ILE A 30 -3.14 1.46 3.63
C ILE A 30 -4.50 1.09 4.19
N THR A 31 -4.69 -0.21 4.44
CA THR A 31 -5.86 -0.77 5.11
C THR A 31 -5.47 -1.13 6.55
N GLY A 32 -6.45 -1.52 7.38
CA GLY A 32 -6.17 -1.91 8.78
C GLY A 32 -5.23 -3.11 8.93
N SER A 33 -5.07 -3.94 7.89
CA SER A 33 -4.27 -5.17 7.92
C SER A 33 -3.19 -5.26 6.85
N GLY A 34 -3.01 -4.22 6.03
CA GLY A 34 -2.10 -4.27 4.89
C GLY A 34 -2.17 -3.04 4.02
N ALA A 35 -2.00 -3.23 2.72
CA ALA A 35 -2.21 -2.17 1.74
C ALA A 35 -2.61 -2.73 0.37
N GLU A 36 -3.33 -1.92 -0.39
CA GLU A 36 -3.57 -2.15 -1.80
C GLU A 36 -2.76 -1.15 -2.62
N LEU A 37 -2.17 -1.62 -3.72
CA LEU A 37 -1.37 -0.82 -4.62
C LEU A 37 -1.95 -0.89 -6.03
N GLU A 38 -1.94 0.25 -6.68
CA GLU A 38 -2.31 0.40 -8.08
C GLU A 38 -1.13 0.99 -8.84
N PHE A 39 -0.83 0.41 -9.98
CA PHE A 39 0.18 0.86 -10.94
C PHE A 39 -0.49 1.08 -12.30
N ASP A 40 0.27 1.64 -13.23
CA ASP A 40 -0.18 1.87 -14.61
C ASP A 40 -0.70 0.60 -15.29
N CYS A 41 -0.02 -0.53 -15.08
CA CYS A 41 -0.31 -1.78 -15.79
C CYS A 41 -0.24 -2.98 -14.85
N ALA A 42 -0.51 -2.76 -13.56
CA ALA A 42 -0.47 -3.78 -12.54
C ALA A 42 -1.25 -3.33 -11.30
N ARG A 43 -1.54 -4.30 -10.44
CA ARG A 43 -2.02 -4.10 -9.08
C ARG A 43 -1.18 -4.91 -8.11
N GLY A 44 -1.14 -4.47 -6.86
CA GLY A 44 -0.41 -5.12 -5.78
C GLY A 44 -1.23 -5.19 -4.50
N THR A 45 -0.86 -6.14 -3.64
CA THR A 45 -1.36 -6.20 -2.26
C THR A 45 -0.22 -6.46 -1.31
N ILE A 46 -0.27 -5.86 -0.12
CA ILE A 46 0.60 -6.17 1.02
C ILE A 46 -0.27 -6.84 2.08
N THR A 47 0.16 -7.98 2.60
CA THR A 47 -0.61 -8.81 3.55
C THR A 47 -0.20 -8.62 5.00
N GLU A 48 0.72 -7.68 5.26
CA GLU A 48 1.26 -7.35 6.57
C GLU A 48 1.04 -5.87 6.85
N THR A 49 0.87 -5.52 8.13
CA THR A 49 0.65 -4.12 8.54
C THR A 49 1.78 -3.22 8.04
N VAL A 50 1.41 -2.18 7.29
CA VAL A 50 2.37 -1.18 6.81
C VAL A 50 2.67 -0.20 7.95
N PRO A 51 3.95 0.04 8.29
CA PRO A 51 4.30 1.03 9.30
C PRO A 51 3.90 2.44 8.84
N ASP A 52 3.46 3.27 9.78
CA ASP A 52 3.00 4.64 9.54
C ASP A 52 4.05 5.72 9.87
N LYS A 53 5.10 5.33 10.60
CA LYS A 53 6.19 6.17 11.12
C LYS A 53 7.50 5.96 10.35
N ASP A 54 8.46 6.84 10.64
CA ASP A 54 9.81 6.76 10.09
C ASP A 54 10.48 5.40 10.34
N GLY A 55 11.25 4.98 9.34
CA GLY A 55 12.04 3.75 9.39
C GLY A 55 11.98 2.93 8.11
N ALA A 56 12.72 1.83 8.11
CA ALA A 56 12.74 0.88 7.01
C ALA A 56 11.71 -0.24 7.22
N PHE A 57 11.22 -0.82 6.12
CA PHE A 57 10.32 -1.97 6.14
C PHE A 57 10.65 -2.95 5.01
N SER A 58 10.18 -4.19 5.20
CA SER A 58 10.21 -5.26 4.20
C SER A 58 9.02 -6.17 4.47
N LEU A 59 8.02 -6.14 3.60
CA LEU A 59 6.72 -6.77 3.77
C LEU A 59 6.40 -7.68 2.59
N LYS A 60 5.67 -8.75 2.86
CA LYS A 60 5.21 -9.71 1.86
C LYS A 60 3.92 -9.24 1.22
N GLY A 61 3.77 -9.61 -0.04
CA GLY A 61 2.60 -9.26 -0.81
C GLY A 61 2.50 -10.01 -2.12
N THR A 62 1.62 -9.52 -2.98
CA THR A 62 1.47 -10.00 -4.36
C THR A 62 1.59 -8.88 -5.36
N PHE A 63 2.04 -9.19 -6.57
CA PHE A 63 2.09 -8.30 -7.72
C PHE A 63 1.41 -9.00 -8.90
N THR A 64 0.39 -8.37 -9.46
CA THR A 64 -0.43 -8.94 -10.53
C THR A 64 -0.42 -7.97 -11.71
N PRO A 65 0.26 -8.30 -12.82
CA PRO A 65 0.22 -7.50 -14.02
C PRO A 65 -1.21 -7.43 -14.59
N GLU A 66 -1.62 -6.24 -15.02
CA GLU A 66 -2.89 -6.02 -15.72
C GLU A 66 -2.61 -6.12 -17.23
N HIS A 67 -3.50 -6.79 -17.97
CA HIS A 67 -3.40 -6.92 -19.42
C HIS A 67 -4.71 -6.46 -20.07
N SER A 68 -4.61 -5.72 -21.17
CA SER A 68 -5.73 -5.43 -22.06
C SER A 68 -5.97 -6.62 -23.01
N GLY A 69 -7.23 -7.01 -23.23
CA GLY A 69 -7.62 -8.08 -24.16
C GLY A 69 -8.12 -9.37 -23.50
N PRO A 70 -8.54 -10.38 -24.29
CA PRO A 70 -9.09 -11.63 -23.76
C PRO A 70 -8.04 -12.37 -22.94
N SER A 71 -8.19 -12.35 -21.63
CA SER A 71 -7.45 -13.25 -20.74
C SER A 71 -7.91 -14.68 -21.04
N ARG A 72 -6.96 -15.57 -21.28
CA ARG A 72 -7.20 -17.02 -21.20
C ARG A 72 -7.71 -17.33 -19.78
N ASP A 73 -8.46 -18.42 -19.59
CA ASP A 73 -9.06 -18.80 -18.29
C ASP A 73 -8.04 -18.98 -17.15
N ASP A 74 -6.74 -18.87 -17.42
CA ASP A 74 -5.66 -18.84 -16.43
C ASP A 74 -5.36 -17.45 -15.84
N GLY A 75 -5.96 -16.36 -16.36
CA GLY A 75 -5.89 -15.00 -15.82
C GLY A 75 -4.47 -14.44 -15.62
N PRO A 76 -4.30 -13.15 -15.27
CA PRO A 76 -3.01 -12.68 -14.80
C PRO A 76 -2.72 -13.33 -13.44
N ARG A 77 -1.71 -14.20 -13.40
CA ARG A 77 -1.33 -14.88 -12.17
C ARG A 77 -0.68 -13.88 -11.21
N ALA A 78 -1.27 -13.70 -10.05
CA ALA A 78 -0.63 -12.99 -8.93
C ALA A 78 0.71 -13.67 -8.61
N ALA A 79 1.80 -12.91 -8.71
CA ALA A 79 3.13 -13.35 -8.33
C ALA A 79 3.44 -12.90 -6.89
N ALA A 80 4.09 -13.75 -6.11
CA ALA A 80 4.55 -13.37 -4.78
C ALA A 80 5.67 -12.32 -4.88
N ALA A 81 5.60 -11.31 -4.02
CA ALA A 81 6.51 -10.16 -4.04
C ALA A 81 6.90 -9.69 -2.64
N ILE A 82 8.09 -9.07 -2.54
CA ILE A 82 8.56 -8.34 -1.37
C ILE A 82 8.51 -6.84 -1.66
N TYR A 83 7.79 -6.12 -0.80
CA TYR A 83 7.68 -4.67 -0.77
C TYR A 83 8.61 -4.14 0.31
N SER A 84 9.69 -3.49 -0.10
CA SER A 84 10.70 -2.93 0.81
C SER A 84 10.77 -1.43 0.65
N GLY A 85 11.12 -0.71 1.71
CA GLY A 85 11.15 0.73 1.63
C GLY A 85 11.64 1.44 2.87
N THR A 86 11.60 2.76 2.80
CA THR A 86 11.93 3.65 3.93
C THR A 86 10.95 4.81 3.95
N ILE A 87 10.42 5.11 5.14
CA ILE A 87 9.58 6.27 5.42
C ILE A 87 10.42 7.33 6.11
N SER A 88 10.32 8.57 5.63
CA SER A 88 10.92 9.76 6.22
C SER A 88 9.91 10.91 6.14
N GLY A 89 9.25 11.19 7.26
CA GLY A 89 8.12 12.11 7.37
C GLY A 89 6.97 11.69 6.46
N ASP A 90 6.70 12.53 5.46
CA ASP A 90 5.63 12.32 4.48
C ASP A 90 6.13 11.74 3.16
N THR A 91 7.39 11.29 3.10
CA THR A 91 7.97 10.66 1.91
C THR A 91 8.26 9.19 2.15
N MET A 92 7.96 8.35 1.17
CA MET A 92 8.25 6.92 1.17
C MET A 92 9.01 6.55 -0.10
N ALA A 93 10.16 5.91 0.05
CA ALA A 93 10.82 5.19 -1.03
C ALA A 93 10.35 3.73 -0.99
N LEU A 94 9.77 3.24 -2.08
CA LEU A 94 9.24 1.88 -2.21
C LEU A 94 9.97 1.13 -3.31
N ARG A 95 10.28 -0.14 -3.07
CA ARG A 95 10.91 -1.08 -4.01
C ARG A 95 10.19 -2.42 -3.95
N ILE A 96 9.94 -3.01 -5.12
CA ILE A 96 9.16 -4.24 -5.27
C ILE A 96 10.00 -5.29 -6.00
N VAL A 97 10.11 -6.48 -5.43
CA VAL A 97 10.85 -7.61 -6.01
C VAL A 97 9.98 -8.86 -6.04
N LEU A 98 9.94 -9.56 -7.16
CA LEU A 98 9.29 -10.87 -7.28
C LEU A 98 10.14 -11.94 -6.61
N THR A 99 9.53 -12.78 -5.77
CA THR A 99 10.26 -13.81 -5.00
C THR A 99 10.66 -15.03 -5.82
N SER A 100 10.10 -15.21 -7.02
CA SER A 100 10.35 -16.38 -7.87
C SER A 100 11.70 -16.33 -8.57
N ASN A 101 12.20 -15.12 -8.87
CA ASN A 101 13.38 -14.90 -9.71
C ASN A 101 14.19 -13.67 -9.31
N ASP A 102 13.92 -13.09 -8.13
CA ASP A 102 14.57 -11.88 -7.60
C ASP A 102 14.50 -10.66 -8.53
N GLN A 103 13.52 -10.63 -9.45
CA GLN A 103 13.35 -9.53 -10.40
C GLN A 103 12.74 -8.31 -9.70
N GLU A 104 13.43 -7.17 -9.77
CA GLU A 104 12.86 -5.86 -9.41
C GLU A 104 11.86 -5.42 -10.48
N VAL A 105 10.60 -5.22 -10.07
CA VAL A 105 9.52 -4.80 -10.98
C VAL A 105 9.17 -3.33 -10.86
N GLY A 106 9.63 -2.66 -9.81
CA GLY A 106 9.40 -1.23 -9.67
C GLY A 106 10.08 -0.60 -8.47
N ARG A 107 10.33 0.69 -8.61
CA ARG A 107 10.80 1.57 -7.55
C ARG A 107 10.10 2.92 -7.67
N TYR A 108 9.58 3.41 -6.56
CA TYR A 108 8.72 4.59 -6.54
C TYR A 108 9.03 5.49 -5.35
N ALA A 109 8.81 6.78 -5.54
CA ALA A 109 8.73 7.75 -4.46
C ALA A 109 7.25 8.11 -4.26
N LEU A 110 6.74 7.94 -3.05
CA LEU A 110 5.36 8.26 -2.70
C LEU A 110 5.33 9.38 -1.67
N ALA A 111 4.33 10.25 -1.79
CA ALA A 111 4.01 11.27 -0.80
C ALA A 111 2.73 10.89 -0.04
N ARG A 112 2.72 11.07 1.27
CA ARG A 112 1.55 10.87 2.12
C ARG A 112 0.43 11.84 1.72
N GLY A 113 -0.81 11.35 1.67
CA GLY A 113 -1.99 12.12 1.28
C GLY A 113 -2.10 12.41 -0.23
N SER A 114 -1.10 12.01 -1.03
CA SER A 114 -1.15 12.17 -2.49
C SER A 114 -2.03 11.07 -3.12
N ALA A 115 -2.85 11.46 -4.10
CA ALA A 115 -3.67 10.51 -4.87
C ALA A 115 -2.86 9.68 -5.88
N GLY A 116 -1.61 10.06 -6.15
CA GLY A 116 -0.77 9.47 -7.18
C GLY A 116 -1.14 9.95 -8.60
N LYS A 117 -0.25 9.69 -9.56
CA LYS A 117 -0.47 9.95 -10.98
C LYS A 117 -0.36 8.64 -11.75
N LEU A 118 -1.51 8.06 -12.09
CA LEU A 118 -1.58 6.79 -12.83
C LEU A 118 -1.93 7.04 -14.29
N MET A 119 -1.30 6.27 -15.17
CA MET A 119 -1.57 6.22 -16.60
C MET A 119 -1.84 4.78 -16.99
N LYS A 120 -3.12 4.40 -17.08
CA LYS A 120 -3.46 3.00 -17.37
C LYS A 120 -2.95 2.54 -18.73
N CYS A 121 -2.41 1.32 -18.77
CA CYS A 121 -2.06 0.64 -20.01
C CYS A 121 -3.26 0.60 -20.97
N ARG A 122 -2.97 0.77 -22.27
CA ARG A 122 -3.97 0.67 -23.34
C ARG A 122 -4.12 -0.75 -23.86
#